data_AF-A0A6N6RKQ3-F1
#
_entry.id   AF-A0A6N6RKQ3-F1
#
_cell.length_a   1.000
_cell.length_b   1.000
_cell.length_c   1.000
_cell.angle_alpha   90.00
_cell.angle_beta   90.00
_cell.angle_gamma   90.00
#
_symmetry.space_group_name_H-M   'P 1'
#
loop_
_entity.id
_entity.type
_entity.pdbx_description
1 polymer ?
#
loop_
_entity_poly.entity_id
_entity_poly.type
_entity_poly.pdbx_seq_one_letter_code
_entity_poly.pdbx_strand_id
1 'polypeptide(L)'
;MKLKFVTLVSVTTLILVGSAFQSVEESPVEFVSQTYTDGISSFAESVSEFQELALERSSNEEMIASFEKMRTAYKEIEYLVFYADAELVLNFINGAPLPHLEPKTSAVVVMEPQGLQRMEELVYEREIDWEILIEKSRTLTSKVELLERFSIHHSFSEREILEAVRFELIRVLSQGVTGFDTPASDRAILESAIALNAAKEAMYAFESQLMTVDPTFAVSYLKLWEDAVTFLESNPDFETFDRATFTVEFIEPLFQRTLKAQEILYIEFKDETSSTVQSINYRSKHIFSEELINPFFYTMIREGEYTEEKVELGRALFFDPILSSSVERSCASCHRPDKAFTDGLAKSTAMGFDGTVDRNAPTLVNAVLSPRYFYDLRAHKLEEQFDHVIFNPKEFNTSYADIVQRLGESEEYRQWFERVYGENARINKRTVETALASYIISLRSFDSPVDKWLRGEGEVTEEVKRGYNLFMGKAVCGTCHFAPTFAGLVPPYFRDMETEVLGVPVDTAATALDPDRGRAMGLLKESSTIYDHSFKTLTVRNAELTAPYMHNGVFESLEEVVDFYNRGGGTGRGLDVPNQTLPFDELKLSVEESADLVAFMRALTSLPKTAHAPEKLPSFDGHPEWNDRAIGGEY
;
A
#
# COMPACT_ATOMS: atom_id res chain seq x y z
N MET A 1 53.11 76.00 -43.56
CA MET A 1 54.04 76.25 -42.45
C MET A 1 53.25 76.89 -41.30
N LYS A 2 53.20 76.21 -40.14
CA LYS A 2 52.67 76.62 -38.82
C LYS A 2 51.15 76.85 -38.68
N LEU A 3 50.41 75.78 -38.35
CA LEU A 3 49.16 75.86 -37.57
C LEU A 3 49.50 75.73 -36.08
N LYS A 4 48.93 76.60 -35.25
CA LYS A 4 49.11 76.64 -33.80
C LYS A 4 48.11 75.69 -33.10
N PHE A 5 48.65 74.97 -32.12
CA PHE A 5 47.97 74.18 -31.11
C PHE A 5 46.91 74.98 -30.34
N VAL A 6 45.73 74.38 -30.15
CA VAL A 6 44.81 74.68 -29.04
C VAL A 6 44.60 73.39 -28.27
N THR A 7 44.99 73.43 -27.01
CA THR A 7 44.96 72.34 -26.03
C THR A 7 43.52 72.15 -25.53
N LEU A 8 42.95 70.95 -25.68
CA LEU A 8 41.71 70.56 -25.01
C LEU A 8 42.05 69.58 -23.88
N VAL A 9 41.72 69.96 -22.65
CA VAL A 9 41.87 69.16 -21.44
C VAL A 9 40.76 68.10 -21.43
N SER A 10 41.12 66.83 -21.58
CA SER A 10 40.21 65.70 -21.41
C SER A 10 40.33 65.16 -19.99
N VAL A 11 39.27 65.34 -19.21
CA VAL A 11 39.09 64.73 -17.88
C VAL A 11 38.83 63.24 -18.06
N THR A 12 39.67 62.41 -17.44
CA THR A 12 39.57 60.95 -17.43
C THR A 12 38.56 60.53 -16.35
N THR A 13 37.41 60.00 -16.75
CA THR A 13 36.52 59.28 -15.84
C THR A 13 36.66 57.79 -16.11
N LEU A 14 37.36 57.10 -15.21
CA LEU A 14 37.50 55.65 -15.19
C LEU A 14 36.16 55.07 -14.70
N ILE A 15 35.35 54.50 -15.61
CA ILE A 15 34.20 53.68 -15.24
C ILE A 15 34.71 52.24 -15.15
N LEU A 16 35.00 51.80 -13.92
CA LEU A 16 35.14 50.38 -13.57
C LEU A 16 33.73 49.78 -13.56
N VAL A 17 33.32 49.16 -14.67
CA VAL A 17 32.18 48.24 -14.68
C VAL A 17 32.68 46.94 -14.06
N GLY A 18 32.53 46.82 -12.73
CA GLY A 18 32.59 45.54 -12.06
C GLY A 18 31.38 44.72 -12.51
N SER A 19 31.60 43.76 -13.39
CA SER A 19 30.61 42.74 -13.72
C SER A 19 30.35 41.89 -12.48
N ALA A 20 29.34 42.28 -11.70
CA ALA A 20 28.67 41.39 -10.76
C ALA A 20 27.91 40.36 -11.59
N PHE A 21 28.60 39.29 -11.98
CA PHE A 21 27.90 38.04 -12.27
C PHE A 21 27.42 37.52 -10.92
N GLN A 22 26.19 37.89 -10.54
CA GLN A 22 25.40 37.01 -9.68
C GLN A 22 25.31 35.70 -10.45
N SER A 23 25.91 34.63 -9.92
CA SER A 23 25.47 33.29 -10.28
C SER A 23 23.97 33.26 -10.05
N VAL A 24 23.18 33.14 -11.12
CA VAL A 24 21.75 32.89 -10.98
C VAL A 24 21.68 31.55 -10.26
N GLU A 25 21.21 31.60 -9.02
CA GLU A 25 20.94 30.39 -8.24
C GLU A 25 19.92 29.57 -9.04
N GLU A 26 20.28 28.34 -9.39
CA GLU A 26 19.44 27.45 -10.18
C GLU A 26 18.15 27.17 -9.39
N SER A 27 17.00 27.25 -10.06
CA SER A 27 15.73 26.98 -9.38
C SER A 27 15.60 25.49 -9.02
N PRO A 28 14.82 25.10 -7.99
CA PRO A 28 14.62 23.69 -7.65
C PRO A 28 14.14 22.84 -8.83
N VAL A 29 13.27 23.42 -9.66
CA VAL A 29 12.75 22.76 -10.86
C VAL A 29 13.83 22.53 -11.90
N GLU A 30 14.70 23.50 -12.16
CA GLU A 30 15.82 23.36 -13.10
C GLU A 30 16.80 22.28 -12.62
N PHE A 31 17.20 22.35 -11.35
CA PHE A 31 18.10 21.36 -10.74
C PHE A 31 17.53 19.94 -10.81
N VAL A 32 16.27 19.75 -10.40
CA VAL A 32 15.63 18.43 -10.42
C VAL A 32 15.40 17.91 -11.84
N SER A 33 15.06 18.78 -12.79
CA SER A 33 14.89 18.38 -14.19
C SER A 33 16.23 17.96 -14.83
N GLN A 34 17.31 18.66 -14.48
CA GLN A 34 18.66 18.34 -14.95
C GLN A 34 19.13 17.01 -14.37
N THR A 35 19.05 16.83 -13.04
CA THR A 35 19.42 15.57 -12.37
C THR A 35 18.58 14.38 -12.85
N TYR A 36 17.29 14.57 -13.12
CA TYR A 36 16.45 13.54 -13.74
C TYR A 36 16.95 13.10 -15.12
N THR A 37 17.27 14.06 -15.98
CA THR A 37 17.71 13.79 -17.36
C THR A 37 19.09 13.15 -17.37
N ASP A 38 20.02 13.67 -16.57
CA ASP A 38 21.38 13.14 -16.44
C ASP A 38 21.37 11.74 -15.83
N GLY A 39 20.57 11.54 -14.77
CA GLY A 39 20.43 10.24 -14.11
C GLY A 39 19.79 9.19 -15.01
N ILE A 40 18.78 9.53 -15.82
CA ILE A 40 18.23 8.60 -16.81
C ILE A 40 19.27 8.25 -17.88
N SER A 41 20.07 9.22 -18.32
CA SER A 41 21.14 8.97 -19.28
C SER A 41 22.20 8.02 -18.70
N SER A 42 22.58 8.21 -17.43
CA SER A 42 23.49 7.32 -16.71
C SER A 42 22.91 5.92 -16.53
N PHE A 43 21.61 5.83 -16.22
CA PHE A 43 20.91 4.54 -16.12
C PHE A 43 20.88 3.83 -17.49
N ALA A 44 20.56 4.54 -18.58
CA ALA A 44 20.57 4.00 -19.94
C ALA A 44 21.96 3.48 -20.36
N GLU A 45 23.03 4.22 -20.02
CA GLU A 45 24.41 3.80 -20.25
C GLU A 45 24.73 2.51 -19.48
N SER A 46 24.40 2.46 -18.18
CA SER A 46 24.65 1.27 -17.34
C SER A 46 23.89 0.02 -17.81
N VAL A 47 22.65 0.19 -18.28
CA VAL A 47 21.83 -0.90 -18.86
C VAL A 47 22.44 -1.41 -20.16
N SER A 48 22.99 -0.52 -20.97
CA SER A 48 23.67 -0.87 -22.23
C SER A 48 24.95 -1.64 -21.97
N GLU A 49 25.79 -1.18 -21.04
CA GLU A 49 27.00 -1.90 -20.60
C GLU A 49 26.67 -3.29 -20.05
N PHE A 50 25.64 -3.41 -19.19
CA PHE A 50 25.19 -4.69 -18.67
C PHE A 50 24.76 -5.66 -19.78
N GLN A 51 24.00 -5.16 -20.76
CA GLN A 51 23.57 -5.96 -21.90
C GLN A 51 24.76 -6.46 -22.74
N GLU A 52 25.77 -5.62 -22.98
CA GLU A 52 26.98 -6.03 -23.71
C GLU A 52 27.68 -7.19 -22.97
N LEU A 53 27.89 -7.07 -21.66
CA LEU A 53 28.48 -8.14 -20.85
C LEU A 53 27.64 -9.42 -20.87
N ALA A 54 26.31 -9.30 -20.85
CA ALA A 54 25.40 -10.43 -20.93
C ALA A 54 25.48 -11.15 -22.30
N LEU A 55 25.61 -10.40 -23.39
CA LEU A 55 25.78 -10.94 -24.74
C LEU A 55 27.13 -11.65 -24.90
N GLU A 56 28.18 -11.14 -24.27
CA GLU A 56 29.51 -11.75 -24.24
C GLU A 56 29.61 -12.95 -23.29
N ARG A 57 28.60 -13.14 -22.42
CA ARG A 57 28.58 -14.16 -21.36
C ARG A 57 29.80 -14.04 -20.45
N SER A 58 30.01 -12.81 -19.97
CA SER A 58 31.11 -12.43 -19.07
C SER A 58 31.06 -13.21 -17.75
N SER A 59 32.10 -13.09 -16.93
CA SER A 59 32.15 -13.81 -15.65
C SER A 59 31.03 -13.36 -14.70
N ASN A 60 30.59 -14.24 -13.78
CA ASN A 60 29.58 -13.89 -12.78
C ASN A 60 29.99 -12.66 -11.95
N GLU A 61 31.29 -12.51 -11.64
CA GLU A 61 31.81 -11.35 -10.91
C GLU A 61 31.61 -10.04 -11.70
N GLU A 62 31.88 -10.06 -13.01
CA GLU A 62 31.64 -8.91 -13.90
C GLU A 62 30.15 -8.61 -14.05
N MET A 63 29.31 -9.65 -14.17
CA MET A 63 27.85 -9.50 -14.26
C MET A 63 27.27 -8.88 -12.98
N ILE A 64 27.68 -9.36 -11.80
CA ILE A 64 27.25 -8.80 -10.51
C ILE A 64 27.70 -7.35 -10.40
N ALA A 65 28.98 -7.04 -10.66
CA ALA A 65 29.48 -5.68 -10.56
C ALA A 65 28.75 -4.70 -11.51
N SER A 66 28.46 -5.13 -12.74
CA SER A 66 27.69 -4.33 -13.70
C SER A 66 26.23 -4.18 -13.28
N PHE A 67 25.60 -5.24 -12.74
CA PHE A 67 24.25 -5.18 -12.21
C PHE A 67 24.15 -4.18 -11.05
N GLU A 68 25.10 -4.21 -10.11
CA GLU A 68 25.14 -3.28 -8.99
C GLU A 68 25.30 -1.81 -9.43
N LYS A 69 26.11 -1.56 -10.47
CA LYS A 69 26.23 -0.23 -11.09
C LYS A 69 24.88 0.21 -11.68
N MET A 70 24.21 -0.67 -12.41
CA MET A 70 22.90 -0.43 -13.00
C MET A 70 21.82 -0.16 -11.93
N ARG A 71 21.81 -0.92 -10.84
CA ARG A 71 20.93 -0.70 -9.68
C ARG A 71 21.16 0.65 -9.02
N THR A 72 22.42 1.01 -8.80
CA THR A 72 22.81 2.30 -8.21
C THR A 72 22.26 3.46 -9.06
N ALA A 73 22.51 3.43 -10.38
CA ALA A 73 22.02 4.45 -11.30
C ALA A 73 20.48 4.56 -11.32
N TYR A 74 19.77 3.44 -11.23
CA TYR A 74 18.30 3.45 -11.10
C TYR A 74 17.83 4.08 -9.78
N LYS A 75 18.44 3.68 -8.66
CA LYS A 75 18.05 4.16 -7.32
C LYS A 75 18.29 5.66 -7.15
N GLU A 76 19.24 6.25 -7.85
CA GLU A 76 19.46 7.71 -7.88
C GLU A 76 18.31 8.51 -8.53
N ILE A 77 17.47 7.87 -9.36
CA ILE A 77 16.35 8.51 -10.06
C ILE A 77 14.97 7.90 -9.73
N GLU A 78 14.93 6.88 -8.88
CA GLU A 78 13.74 6.06 -8.62
C GLU A 78 12.51 6.91 -8.26
N TYR A 79 12.66 7.86 -7.35
CA TYR A 79 11.55 8.67 -6.84
C TYR A 79 10.85 9.47 -7.95
N LEU A 80 11.60 9.98 -8.93
CA LEU A 80 11.06 10.72 -10.07
C LEU A 80 10.51 9.79 -11.13
N VAL A 81 11.23 8.72 -11.47
CA VAL A 81 10.80 7.77 -12.50
C VAL A 81 9.49 7.10 -12.08
N PHE A 82 9.40 6.68 -10.82
CA PHE A 82 8.19 6.07 -10.28
C PHE A 82 7.04 7.07 -10.19
N TYR A 83 7.31 8.32 -9.80
CA TYR A 83 6.28 9.36 -9.79
C TYR A 83 5.77 9.69 -11.20
N ALA A 84 6.66 9.76 -12.19
CA ALA A 84 6.32 10.07 -13.57
C ALA A 84 5.56 8.93 -14.28
N ASP A 85 5.98 7.68 -14.09
CA ASP A 85 5.37 6.51 -14.74
C ASP A 85 5.50 5.22 -13.90
N ALA A 86 4.66 5.11 -12.87
CA ALA A 86 4.62 3.92 -12.02
C ALA A 86 4.29 2.63 -12.77
N GLU A 87 3.47 2.69 -13.83
CA GLU A 87 3.10 1.50 -14.62
C GLU A 87 4.31 0.96 -15.39
N LEU A 88 5.11 1.85 -16.00
CA LEU A 88 6.38 1.47 -16.64
C LEU A 88 7.33 0.82 -15.62
N VAL A 89 7.44 1.40 -14.42
CA VAL A 89 8.34 0.86 -13.39
C VAL A 89 7.90 -0.52 -12.96
N LEU A 90 6.64 -0.69 -12.55
CA LEU A 90 6.11 -1.95 -12.02
C LEU A 90 6.08 -3.07 -13.06
N ASN A 91 5.97 -2.76 -14.35
CA ASN A 91 5.89 -3.79 -15.39
C ASN A 91 7.23 -4.09 -16.06
N PHE A 92 8.19 -3.15 -16.07
CA PHE A 92 9.37 -3.27 -16.94
C PHE A 92 10.70 -2.83 -16.33
N ILE A 93 10.72 -1.99 -15.29
CA ILE A 93 11.98 -1.49 -14.71
C ILE A 93 12.30 -2.18 -13.39
N ASN A 94 11.40 -2.17 -12.41
CA ASN A 94 11.66 -2.73 -11.08
C ASN A 94 10.42 -3.46 -10.50
N GLY A 95 9.70 -4.17 -11.37
CA GLY A 95 8.54 -4.97 -10.97
C GLY A 95 8.90 -6.17 -10.12
N ALA A 96 7.94 -6.67 -9.34
CA ALA A 96 8.09 -7.90 -8.58
C ALA A 96 8.44 -9.09 -9.50
N PRO A 97 9.26 -10.05 -9.05
CA PRO A 97 9.73 -11.18 -9.86
C PRO A 97 8.65 -12.27 -10.05
N LEU A 98 7.37 -11.90 -10.03
CA LEU A 98 6.24 -12.81 -10.16
C LEU A 98 5.48 -12.60 -11.47
N PRO A 99 5.03 -13.67 -12.13
CA PRO A 99 4.15 -13.56 -13.27
C PRO A 99 2.80 -12.98 -12.84
N HIS A 100 2.19 -12.18 -13.70
CA HIS A 100 0.88 -11.61 -13.48
C HIS A 100 0.09 -11.55 -14.78
N LEU A 101 -1.20 -11.21 -14.73
CA LEU A 101 -2.03 -11.11 -15.94
C LEU A 101 -2.05 -9.69 -16.48
N GLU A 102 -2.07 -9.55 -17.81
CA GLU A 102 -2.28 -8.26 -18.49
C GLU A 102 -3.70 -7.75 -18.21
N PRO A 103 -3.86 -6.65 -17.44
CA PRO A 103 -5.18 -6.19 -17.02
C PRO A 103 -6.02 -5.57 -18.15
N LYS A 104 -5.39 -5.11 -19.24
CA LYS A 104 -6.05 -4.34 -20.33
C LYS A 104 -6.55 -5.22 -21.48
N THR A 105 -6.45 -6.54 -21.38
CA THR A 105 -6.97 -7.49 -22.39
C THR A 105 -8.14 -8.32 -21.86
N SER A 106 -9.02 -8.75 -22.76
CA SER A 106 -10.14 -9.64 -22.45
C SER A 106 -9.73 -11.12 -22.44
N ALA A 107 -8.54 -11.45 -22.96
CA ALA A 107 -7.98 -12.78 -22.92
C ALA A 107 -7.15 -12.99 -21.65
N VAL A 108 -7.00 -14.24 -21.20
CA VAL A 108 -6.03 -14.58 -20.15
C VAL A 108 -4.64 -14.56 -20.80
N VAL A 109 -3.89 -13.49 -20.56
CA VAL A 109 -2.52 -13.30 -21.04
C VAL A 109 -1.61 -13.17 -19.83
N VAL A 110 -0.71 -14.13 -19.67
CA VAL A 110 0.32 -14.10 -18.63
C VAL A 110 1.47 -13.22 -19.11
N MET A 111 1.84 -12.25 -18.29
CA MET A 111 3.03 -11.45 -18.43
C MET A 111 4.12 -12.06 -17.55
N GLU A 112 5.19 -12.51 -18.20
CA GLU A 112 6.39 -13.00 -17.52
C GLU A 112 7.09 -11.84 -16.80
N PRO A 113 7.68 -12.08 -15.61
CA PRO A 113 8.36 -11.05 -14.85
C PRO A 113 9.49 -10.41 -15.65
N GLN A 114 9.66 -9.10 -15.47
CA GLN A 114 10.63 -8.25 -16.18
C GLN A 114 11.33 -7.32 -15.20
N GLY A 115 12.35 -6.61 -15.69
CA GLY A 115 13.02 -5.56 -14.93
C GLY A 115 14.06 -6.11 -13.95
N LEU A 116 14.53 -5.20 -13.10
CA LEU A 116 15.71 -5.35 -12.28
C LEU A 116 15.54 -6.45 -11.22
N GLN A 117 14.39 -6.60 -10.56
CA GLN A 117 14.23 -7.65 -9.53
C GLN A 117 14.35 -9.06 -10.16
N ARG A 118 13.71 -9.29 -11.31
CA ARG A 118 13.85 -10.59 -12.01
C ARG A 118 15.26 -10.82 -12.54
N MET A 119 15.93 -9.76 -12.99
CA MET A 119 17.33 -9.85 -13.43
C MET A 119 18.28 -10.11 -12.26
N GLU A 120 17.97 -9.58 -11.06
CA GLU A 120 18.75 -9.83 -9.84
C GLU A 120 18.78 -11.32 -9.51
N GLU A 121 17.62 -11.98 -9.45
CA GLU A 121 17.52 -13.41 -9.20
C GLU A 121 18.42 -14.22 -10.15
N LEU A 122 18.36 -13.91 -11.45
CA LEU A 122 19.16 -14.58 -12.48
C LEU A 122 20.67 -14.35 -12.34
N VAL A 123 21.08 -13.16 -11.91
CA VAL A 123 22.50 -12.77 -11.79
C VAL A 123 23.13 -13.37 -10.53
N TYR A 124 22.36 -13.48 -9.44
CA TYR A 124 22.82 -14.03 -8.16
C TYR A 124 22.65 -15.55 -8.06
N GLU A 125 22.01 -16.19 -9.04
CA GLU A 125 22.01 -17.65 -9.18
C GLU A 125 23.43 -18.23 -9.39
N ARG A 126 23.63 -19.48 -8.97
CA ARG A 126 24.91 -20.18 -9.12
C ARG A 126 25.30 -20.37 -10.59
N GLU A 127 24.32 -20.62 -11.44
CA GLU A 127 24.48 -20.78 -12.88
C GLU A 127 23.47 -19.88 -13.57
N ILE A 128 23.96 -18.88 -14.32
CA ILE A 128 23.11 -17.89 -14.99
C ILE A 128 22.39 -18.54 -16.18
N ASP A 129 21.06 -18.43 -16.23
CA ASP A 129 20.30 -18.68 -17.45
C ASP A 129 20.50 -17.53 -18.45
N TRP A 130 21.52 -17.68 -19.30
CA TRP A 130 21.90 -16.68 -20.28
C TRP A 130 20.82 -16.37 -21.31
N GLU A 131 19.96 -17.32 -21.66
CA GLU A 131 18.91 -17.08 -22.65
C GLU A 131 17.89 -16.10 -22.09
N ILE A 132 17.42 -16.37 -20.87
CA ILE A 132 16.47 -15.51 -20.17
C ILE A 132 17.12 -14.16 -19.85
N LEU A 133 18.34 -14.13 -19.30
CA LEU A 133 18.99 -12.86 -18.93
C LEU A 133 19.22 -11.93 -20.13
N ILE A 134 19.61 -12.49 -21.28
CA ILE A 134 19.77 -11.72 -22.53
C ILE A 134 18.40 -11.20 -23.03
N GLU A 135 17.33 -11.99 -22.92
CA GLU A 135 15.97 -11.52 -23.25
C GLU A 135 15.54 -10.36 -22.34
N LYS A 136 15.70 -10.50 -21.02
CA LYS A 136 15.28 -9.48 -20.05
C LYS A 136 16.10 -8.21 -20.18
N SER A 137 17.41 -8.31 -20.38
CA SER A 137 18.26 -7.13 -20.64
C SER A 137 17.82 -6.39 -21.90
N ARG A 138 17.46 -7.08 -23.00
CA ARG A 138 16.90 -6.43 -24.21
C ARG A 138 15.60 -5.71 -23.97
N THR A 139 14.67 -6.32 -23.23
CA THR A 139 13.43 -5.64 -22.85
C THR A 139 13.73 -4.39 -22.02
N LEU A 140 14.59 -4.50 -21.01
CA LEU A 140 14.96 -3.37 -20.16
C LEU A 140 15.62 -2.25 -20.98
N THR A 141 16.63 -2.54 -21.80
CA THR A 141 17.29 -1.57 -22.70
C THR A 141 16.26 -0.83 -23.55
N SER A 142 15.37 -1.56 -24.22
CA SER A 142 14.35 -0.94 -25.08
C SER A 142 13.40 0.00 -24.32
N LYS A 143 13.10 -0.31 -23.05
CA LYS A 143 12.20 0.49 -22.21
C LYS A 143 12.91 1.71 -21.64
N VAL A 144 14.18 1.57 -21.25
CA VAL A 144 15.00 2.68 -20.75
C VAL A 144 15.36 3.66 -21.87
N GLU A 145 15.66 3.21 -23.09
CA GLU A 145 15.81 4.08 -24.27
C GLU A 145 14.53 4.87 -24.61
N LEU A 146 13.36 4.28 -24.32
CA LEU A 146 12.09 4.98 -24.48
C LEU A 146 11.92 6.04 -23.40
N LEU A 147 12.21 5.70 -22.15
CA LEU A 147 12.19 6.61 -21.01
C LEU A 147 13.13 7.80 -21.24
N GLU A 148 14.38 7.55 -21.65
CA GLU A 148 15.39 8.56 -21.97
C GLU A 148 14.88 9.55 -23.02
N ARG A 149 14.31 9.06 -24.13
CA ARG A 149 13.76 9.93 -25.19
C ARG A 149 12.60 10.81 -24.72
N PHE A 150 11.81 10.36 -23.74
CA PHE A 150 10.69 11.15 -23.22
C PHE A 150 11.08 12.02 -22.02
N SER A 151 12.14 11.67 -21.30
CA SER A 151 12.61 12.39 -20.10
C SER A 151 12.91 13.86 -20.38
N ILE A 152 13.52 14.16 -21.52
CA ILE A 152 13.86 15.53 -21.97
C ILE A 152 12.65 16.45 -22.16
N HIS A 153 11.44 15.89 -22.20
CA HIS A 153 10.18 16.62 -22.34
C HIS A 153 9.34 16.59 -21.07
N HIS A 154 9.81 15.88 -20.03
CA HIS A 154 9.15 15.83 -18.74
C HIS A 154 9.67 16.99 -17.88
N SER A 155 8.77 17.83 -17.39
CA SER A 155 9.10 18.91 -16.46
C SER A 155 8.29 18.74 -15.19
N PHE A 156 8.96 18.66 -14.05
CA PHE A 156 8.30 18.60 -12.75
C PHE A 156 8.03 20.01 -12.22
N SER A 157 6.82 20.23 -11.71
CA SER A 157 6.52 21.40 -10.87
C SER A 157 7.11 21.22 -9.46
N GLU A 158 7.27 22.30 -8.70
CA GLU A 158 7.70 22.23 -7.29
C GLU A 158 6.78 21.32 -6.45
N ARG A 159 5.46 21.36 -6.72
CA ARG A 159 4.49 20.43 -6.12
C ARG A 159 4.85 18.99 -6.42
N GLU A 160 5.05 18.64 -7.68
CA GLU A 160 5.34 17.26 -8.09
C GLU A 160 6.65 16.73 -7.51
N ILE A 161 7.66 17.59 -7.34
CA ILE A 161 8.91 17.24 -6.66
C ILE A 161 8.65 16.87 -5.19
N LEU A 162 7.89 17.70 -4.47
CA LEU A 162 7.55 17.45 -3.06
C LEU A 162 6.65 16.22 -2.90
N GLU A 163 5.70 16.01 -3.82
CA GLU A 163 4.85 14.81 -3.88
C GLU A 163 5.69 13.54 -4.12
N ALA A 164 6.62 13.58 -5.08
CA ALA A 164 7.53 12.47 -5.38
C ALA A 164 8.43 12.13 -4.18
N VAL A 165 9.00 13.13 -3.52
CA VAL A 165 9.83 12.92 -2.31
C VAL A 165 9.03 12.30 -1.17
N ARG A 166 7.77 12.71 -0.97
CA ARG A 166 6.92 12.10 0.07
C ARG A 166 6.52 10.68 -0.28
N PHE A 167 6.37 10.34 -1.56
CA PHE A 167 6.18 8.96 -1.99
C PHE A 167 7.43 8.13 -1.80
N GLU A 168 8.62 8.71 -2.01
CA GLU A 168 9.88 8.04 -1.75
C GLU A 168 10.05 7.67 -0.28
N LEU A 169 9.67 8.56 0.64
CA LEU A 169 9.67 8.24 2.08
C LEU A 169 8.78 7.03 2.40
N ILE A 170 7.62 6.90 1.75
CA ILE A 170 6.75 5.72 1.90
C ILE A 170 7.42 4.48 1.27
N ARG A 171 8.00 4.60 0.07
CA ARG A 171 8.67 3.49 -0.63
C ARG A 171 9.89 2.98 0.13
N VAL A 172 10.80 3.86 0.56
CA VAL A 172 11.97 3.49 1.37
C VAL A 172 11.56 2.74 2.63
N LEU A 173 10.51 3.20 3.32
CA LEU A 173 9.97 2.55 4.53
C LEU A 173 9.36 1.17 4.26
N SER A 174 8.57 1.03 3.19
CA SER A 174 7.71 -0.13 2.98
C SER A 174 8.27 -1.16 2.00
N GLN A 175 9.18 -0.76 1.12
CA GLN A 175 9.73 -1.57 0.03
C GLN A 175 11.27 -1.59 0.02
N GLY A 176 11.92 -0.47 0.34
CA GLY A 176 13.38 -0.35 0.37
C GLY A 176 13.99 -1.14 1.53
N VAL A 177 13.81 -0.67 2.76
CA VAL A 177 14.43 -1.29 3.95
C VAL A 177 13.83 -2.65 4.30
N THR A 178 12.73 -3.05 3.67
CA THR A 178 12.12 -4.38 3.81
C THR A 178 12.73 -5.42 2.89
N GLY A 179 13.52 -5.01 1.90
CA GLY A 179 14.11 -5.91 0.92
C GLY A 179 13.16 -6.31 -0.21
N PHE A 180 11.95 -5.74 -0.28
CA PHE A 180 11.00 -6.00 -1.37
C PHE A 180 11.59 -5.62 -2.73
N ASP A 181 12.28 -4.48 -2.83
CA ASP A 181 12.86 -4.01 -4.10
C ASP A 181 14.10 -4.80 -4.54
N THR A 182 14.69 -5.59 -3.64
CA THR A 182 16.02 -6.21 -3.77
C THR A 182 16.00 -7.60 -3.12
N PRO A 183 15.17 -8.53 -3.64
CA PRO A 183 14.86 -9.79 -2.94
C PRO A 183 16.02 -10.80 -2.93
N ALA A 184 17.03 -10.64 -3.80
CA ALA A 184 18.07 -11.65 -4.01
C ALA A 184 19.48 -11.21 -3.56
N SER A 185 19.66 -9.96 -3.10
CA SER A 185 20.95 -9.47 -2.58
C SER A 185 20.81 -8.73 -1.25
N ASP A 186 21.88 -8.72 -0.46
CA ASP A 186 21.93 -8.05 0.85
C ASP A 186 22.06 -6.51 0.75
N ARG A 187 21.65 -5.91 -0.36
CA ARG A 187 21.90 -4.50 -0.70
C ARG A 187 20.75 -3.56 -0.37
N ALA A 188 19.64 -4.06 0.15
CA ALA A 188 18.42 -3.30 0.43
C ALA A 188 18.65 -2.00 1.22
N ILE A 189 19.48 -2.03 2.27
CA ILE A 189 19.79 -0.83 3.09
C ILE A 189 20.65 0.17 2.33
N LEU A 190 21.66 -0.31 1.59
CA LEU A 190 22.52 0.52 0.76
C LEU A 190 21.72 1.22 -0.35
N GLU A 191 20.85 0.48 -1.03
CA GLU A 191 19.99 1.02 -2.08
C GLU A 191 18.98 2.02 -1.52
N SER A 192 18.44 1.76 -0.33
CA SER A 192 17.60 2.73 0.40
C SER A 192 18.36 4.02 0.72
N ALA A 193 19.65 3.93 1.05
CA ALA A 193 20.49 5.11 1.29
C ALA A 193 20.68 5.94 0.02
N ILE A 194 20.92 5.29 -1.12
CA ILE A 194 21.08 5.94 -2.43
C ILE A 194 19.79 6.67 -2.82
N ALA A 195 18.64 5.99 -2.73
CA ALA A 195 17.35 6.57 -3.08
C ALA A 195 16.95 7.73 -2.15
N LEU A 196 17.16 7.56 -0.84
CA LEU A 196 16.90 8.63 0.13
C LEU A 196 17.86 9.82 -0.05
N ASN A 197 19.11 9.56 -0.45
CA ASN A 197 20.06 10.62 -0.76
C ASN A 197 19.63 11.42 -1.99
N ALA A 198 19.12 10.78 -3.04
CA ALA A 198 18.57 11.49 -4.21
C ALA A 198 17.39 12.40 -3.83
N ALA A 199 16.46 11.89 -3.00
CA ALA A 199 15.37 12.69 -2.47
C ALA A 199 15.85 13.86 -1.59
N LYS A 200 16.90 13.65 -0.76
CA LYS A 200 17.56 14.71 0.01
C LYS A 200 18.10 15.80 -0.91
N GLU A 201 18.87 15.47 -1.95
CA GLU A 201 19.45 16.47 -2.86
C GLU A 201 18.34 17.34 -3.51
N ALA A 202 17.20 16.74 -3.86
CA ALA A 202 16.03 17.48 -4.33
C ALA A 202 15.50 18.47 -3.29
N MET A 203 15.54 18.13 -1.99
CA MET A 203 15.13 19.03 -0.90
C MET A 203 16.16 20.13 -0.63
N TYR A 204 17.46 19.85 -0.83
CA TYR A 204 18.52 20.87 -0.74
C TYR A 204 18.37 21.94 -1.81
N ALA A 205 17.82 21.61 -2.98
CA ALA A 205 17.51 22.61 -4.01
C ALA A 205 16.53 23.69 -3.52
N PHE A 206 15.70 23.41 -2.50
CA PHE A 206 14.80 24.38 -1.87
C PHE A 206 15.45 25.19 -0.72
N GLU A 207 16.73 24.96 -0.38
CA GLU A 207 17.39 25.57 0.78
C GLU A 207 17.27 27.09 0.78
N SER A 208 17.61 27.77 -0.32
CA SER A 208 17.57 29.24 -0.41
C SER A 208 16.18 29.81 -0.15
N GLN A 209 15.14 29.16 -0.70
CA GLN A 209 13.75 29.55 -0.49
C GLN A 209 13.33 29.35 0.97
N LEU A 210 13.64 28.18 1.54
CA LEU A 210 13.32 27.83 2.92
C LEU A 210 14.05 28.74 3.93
N MET A 211 15.32 29.02 3.69
CA MET A 211 16.14 29.93 4.49
C MET A 211 15.60 31.37 4.46
N THR A 212 14.96 31.78 3.37
CA THR A 212 14.32 33.09 3.26
C THR A 212 13.04 33.16 4.11
N VAL A 213 12.26 32.07 4.17
CA VAL A 213 10.96 32.03 4.86
C VAL A 213 11.09 31.70 6.34
N ASP A 214 11.83 30.65 6.69
CA ASP A 214 12.08 30.20 8.06
C ASP A 214 13.46 29.53 8.18
N PRO A 215 14.52 30.30 8.48
CA PRO A 215 15.89 29.76 8.60
C PRO A 215 16.05 28.70 9.68
N THR A 216 15.26 28.77 10.77
CA THR A 216 15.39 27.80 11.86
C THR A 216 14.81 26.46 11.45
N PHE A 217 13.65 26.49 10.79
CA PHE A 217 13.07 25.31 10.18
C PHE A 217 13.99 24.70 9.13
N ALA A 218 14.47 25.51 8.17
CA ALA A 218 15.32 25.07 7.06
C ALA A 218 16.55 24.29 7.54
N VAL A 219 17.33 24.88 8.48
CA VAL A 219 18.52 24.21 9.05
C VAL A 219 18.15 22.89 9.71
N SER A 220 17.10 22.88 10.53
CA SER A 220 16.69 21.65 11.23
C SER A 220 16.12 20.58 10.29
N TYR A 221 15.48 20.98 9.18
CA TYR A 221 14.87 20.10 8.19
C TYR A 221 15.92 19.43 7.31
N LEU A 222 16.84 20.21 6.73
CA LEU A 222 17.93 19.68 5.92
C LEU A 222 18.86 18.80 6.74
N LYS A 223 19.13 19.18 8.00
CA LYS A 223 19.92 18.35 8.91
C LYS A 223 19.28 16.98 9.16
N LEU A 224 17.96 16.93 9.32
CA LEU A 224 17.27 15.66 9.51
C LEU A 224 17.39 14.73 8.30
N TRP A 225 17.42 15.28 7.08
CA TRP A 225 17.68 14.48 5.88
C TRP A 225 19.11 13.93 5.85
N GLU A 226 20.12 14.75 6.19
CA GLU A 226 21.51 14.26 6.31
C GLU A 226 21.62 13.12 7.32
N ASP A 227 20.99 13.31 8.48
CA ASP A 227 21.05 12.34 9.57
C ASP A 227 20.35 11.03 9.19
N ALA A 228 19.25 11.10 8.43
CA ALA A 228 18.53 9.93 7.93
C ALA A 228 19.37 9.11 6.94
N VAL A 229 20.03 9.76 5.98
CA VAL A 229 20.94 9.10 5.02
C VAL A 229 22.13 8.50 5.77
N THR A 230 22.73 9.29 6.69
CA THR A 230 23.85 8.83 7.53
C THR A 230 23.47 7.60 8.36
N PHE A 231 22.23 7.54 8.87
CA PHE A 231 21.74 6.39 9.62
C PHE A 231 21.72 5.11 8.79
N LEU A 232 21.27 5.17 7.53
CA LEU A 232 21.30 4.04 6.61
C LEU A 232 22.75 3.62 6.28
N GLU A 233 23.60 4.58 5.91
CA GLU A 233 25.01 4.32 5.54
C GLU A 233 25.82 3.74 6.70
N SER A 234 25.54 4.17 7.93
CA SER A 234 26.24 3.71 9.13
C SER A 234 25.78 2.34 9.62
N ASN A 235 24.62 1.85 9.15
CA ASN A 235 24.01 0.60 9.59
C ASN A 235 23.61 -0.28 8.37
N PRO A 236 24.55 -0.70 7.51
CA PRO A 236 24.23 -1.33 6.22
C PRO A 236 23.72 -2.78 6.31
N ASP A 237 23.83 -3.42 7.48
CA ASP A 237 23.46 -4.83 7.67
C ASP A 237 21.94 -5.00 7.69
N PHE A 238 21.39 -5.70 6.69
CA PHE A 238 19.95 -5.86 6.51
C PHE A 238 19.24 -6.50 7.71
N GLU A 239 19.84 -7.53 8.29
CA GLU A 239 19.25 -8.34 9.36
C GLU A 239 19.18 -7.57 10.68
N THR A 240 20.20 -6.79 11.00
CA THR A 240 20.32 -6.06 12.27
C THR A 240 19.89 -4.59 12.18
N PHE A 241 19.58 -4.09 10.99
CA PHE A 241 19.13 -2.70 10.79
C PHE A 241 17.90 -2.37 11.65
N ASP A 242 18.01 -1.31 12.46
CA ASP A 242 16.97 -0.86 13.37
C ASP A 242 15.91 0.00 12.64
N ARG A 243 14.99 -0.69 11.97
CA ARG A 243 13.88 -0.11 11.20
C ARG A 243 12.93 0.69 12.08
N ALA A 244 12.76 0.26 13.32
CA ALA A 244 11.93 0.92 14.33
C ALA A 244 12.43 2.35 14.58
N THR A 245 13.70 2.49 14.94
CA THR A 245 14.35 3.80 15.12
C THR A 245 14.36 4.59 13.82
N PHE A 246 14.70 3.95 12.69
CA PHE A 246 14.70 4.60 11.39
C PHE A 246 13.34 5.24 11.05
N THR A 247 12.26 4.51 11.31
CA THR A 247 10.89 4.95 11.02
C THR A 247 10.47 6.12 11.91
N VAL A 248 10.64 5.98 13.22
CA VAL A 248 10.14 6.94 14.22
C VAL A 248 10.97 8.22 14.26
N GLU A 249 12.29 8.11 14.15
CA GLU A 249 13.20 9.26 14.31
C GLU A 249 13.46 10.00 13.00
N PHE A 250 13.33 9.33 11.85
CA PHE A 250 13.68 9.91 10.55
C PHE A 250 12.51 9.95 9.57
N ILE A 251 11.99 8.81 9.12
CA ILE A 251 11.00 8.77 8.03
C ILE A 251 9.73 9.56 8.40
N GLU A 252 9.14 9.28 9.55
CA GLU A 252 7.88 9.91 9.95
C GLU A 252 8.04 11.43 10.20
N PRO A 253 9.12 11.91 10.88
CA PRO A 253 9.40 13.34 10.96
C PRO A 253 9.73 14.00 9.61
N LEU A 254 10.44 13.32 8.70
CA LEU A 254 10.71 13.83 7.36
C LEU A 254 9.42 14.01 6.57
N PHE A 255 8.51 13.04 6.60
CA PHE A 255 7.21 13.11 5.92
C PHE A 255 6.39 14.32 6.39
N GLN A 256 6.37 14.57 7.70
CA GLN A 256 5.73 15.74 8.33
C GLN A 256 6.39 17.05 7.89
N ARG A 257 7.72 17.11 7.89
CA ARG A 257 8.45 18.34 7.58
C ARG A 257 8.45 18.66 6.09
N THR A 258 8.41 17.67 5.21
CA THR A 258 8.23 17.92 3.77
C THR A 258 6.85 18.51 3.48
N LEU A 259 5.78 18.05 4.17
CA LEU A 259 4.47 18.73 4.14
C LEU A 259 4.60 20.17 4.63
N LYS A 260 5.29 20.40 5.76
CA LYS A 260 5.49 21.75 6.30
C LYS A 260 6.26 22.66 5.34
N ALA A 261 7.28 22.13 4.67
CA ALA A 261 8.05 22.86 3.65
C ALA A 261 7.14 23.31 2.51
N GLN A 262 6.28 22.42 1.98
CA GLN A 262 5.29 22.76 0.95
C GLN A 262 4.37 23.90 1.39
N GLU A 263 3.84 23.82 2.63
CA GLU A 263 2.93 24.82 3.19
C GLU A 263 3.57 26.21 3.33
N ILE A 264 4.78 26.30 3.90
CA ILE A 264 5.43 27.60 4.15
C ILE A 264 5.95 28.26 2.87
N LEU A 265 6.22 27.45 1.83
CA LEU A 265 6.55 27.93 0.50
C LEU A 265 5.32 28.29 -0.34
N TYR A 266 4.11 28.06 0.18
CA TYR A 266 2.83 28.30 -0.53
C TYR A 266 2.72 27.56 -1.86
N ILE A 267 3.36 26.38 -1.95
CA ILE A 267 3.26 25.49 -3.11
C ILE A 267 1.90 24.78 -3.03
N GLU A 268 1.19 24.75 -4.15
CA GLU A 268 -0.16 24.20 -4.19
C GLU A 268 -0.19 22.68 -3.99
N PHE A 269 -1.34 22.15 -3.57
CA PHE A 269 -1.55 20.72 -3.40
C PHE A 269 -2.35 20.10 -4.54
N LYS A 270 -2.34 18.76 -4.64
CA LYS A 270 -3.05 18.02 -5.68
C LYS A 270 -4.55 18.34 -5.76
N ASP A 271 -5.20 18.49 -4.61
CA ASP A 271 -6.62 18.81 -4.49
C ASP A 271 -6.97 20.23 -4.98
N GLU A 272 -5.98 21.14 -5.02
CA GLU A 272 -6.16 22.50 -5.54
C GLU A 272 -6.02 22.57 -7.06
N THR A 273 -5.43 21.54 -7.68
CA THR A 273 -5.11 21.50 -9.11
C THR A 273 -5.81 20.40 -9.88
N SER A 274 -6.45 19.45 -9.19
CA SER A 274 -7.19 18.35 -9.79
C SER A 274 -8.49 18.08 -9.03
N SER A 275 -9.57 17.84 -9.78
CA SER A 275 -10.86 17.38 -9.23
C SER A 275 -10.96 15.84 -9.14
N THR A 276 -9.93 15.12 -9.59
CA THR A 276 -9.89 13.66 -9.53
C THR A 276 -9.68 13.21 -8.09
N VAL A 277 -10.54 12.28 -7.62
CA VAL A 277 -10.38 11.65 -6.31
C VAL A 277 -9.06 10.88 -6.28
N GLN A 278 -8.17 11.24 -5.36
CA GLN A 278 -6.87 10.59 -5.18
C GLN A 278 -6.99 9.48 -4.14
N SER A 279 -6.18 8.42 -4.29
CA SER A 279 -6.09 7.32 -3.31
C SER A 279 -5.36 7.71 -2.02
N ILE A 280 -4.54 8.76 -2.07
CA ILE A 280 -3.80 9.30 -0.94
C ILE A 280 -4.27 10.73 -0.65
N ASN A 281 -4.32 11.09 0.62
CA ASN A 281 -4.43 12.46 1.08
C ASN A 281 -3.04 13.13 1.12
N TYR A 282 -2.78 14.01 0.15
CA TYR A 282 -1.52 14.77 0.05
C TYR A 282 -1.32 15.75 1.21
N ARG A 283 -2.32 16.00 2.05
CA ARG A 283 -2.22 16.82 3.26
C ARG A 283 -2.09 16.00 4.53
N SER A 284 -2.05 14.66 4.43
CA SER A 284 -1.86 13.81 5.60
C SER A 284 -0.54 14.16 6.27
N LYS A 285 -0.58 14.36 7.58
CA LYS A 285 0.62 14.68 8.37
C LYS A 285 1.47 13.44 8.65
N HIS A 286 0.85 12.26 8.73
CA HIS A 286 1.46 11.06 9.29
C HIS A 286 1.27 9.86 8.35
N ILE A 287 2.31 9.05 8.14
CA ILE A 287 2.20 7.84 7.32
C ILE A 287 1.28 6.84 8.02
N PHE A 288 1.43 6.68 9.33
CA PHE A 288 0.64 5.74 10.14
C PHE A 288 -0.68 6.33 10.67
N SER A 289 -1.33 7.21 9.91
CA SER A 289 -2.64 7.80 10.29
C SER A 289 -3.80 7.31 9.43
N GLU A 290 -5.00 7.36 10.00
CA GLU A 290 -6.26 7.09 9.28
C GLU A 290 -6.46 8.02 8.08
N GLU A 291 -5.86 9.21 8.10
CA GLU A 291 -6.01 10.23 7.08
C GLU A 291 -5.16 9.99 5.83
N LEU A 292 -4.12 9.15 5.88
CA LEU A 292 -3.21 8.96 4.74
C LEU A 292 -3.95 8.44 3.50
N ILE A 293 -4.74 7.38 3.68
CA ILE A 293 -5.38 6.66 2.58
C ILE A 293 -6.83 7.13 2.48
N ASN A 294 -7.19 7.64 1.31
CA ASN A 294 -8.52 8.18 1.06
C ASN A 294 -9.54 7.04 0.81
N PRO A 295 -10.51 6.81 1.70
CA PRO A 295 -11.47 5.70 1.57
C PRO A 295 -12.42 5.93 0.38
N PHE A 296 -12.66 7.18 -0.02
CA PHE A 296 -13.60 7.54 -1.10
C PHE A 296 -13.08 7.14 -2.48
N PHE A 297 -11.79 6.82 -2.59
CA PHE A 297 -11.22 6.25 -3.81
C PHE A 297 -11.75 4.82 -4.09
N TYR A 298 -12.03 4.05 -3.04
CA TYR A 298 -12.40 2.62 -3.13
C TYR A 298 -13.91 2.35 -3.07
N THR A 299 -14.71 3.41 -2.95
CA THR A 299 -16.17 3.33 -2.83
C THR A 299 -16.85 4.10 -3.96
N MET A 300 -18.16 3.97 -4.09
CA MET A 300 -18.96 4.84 -4.96
C MET A 300 -19.38 6.14 -4.25
N ILE A 301 -19.12 6.25 -2.95
CA ILE A 301 -19.44 7.41 -2.11
C ILE A 301 -18.42 8.52 -2.33
N ARG A 302 -18.91 9.74 -2.51
CA ARG A 302 -18.06 10.94 -2.47
C ARG A 302 -17.92 11.45 -1.05
N GLU A 303 -16.81 12.10 -0.75
CA GLU A 303 -16.55 12.67 0.58
C GLU A 303 -17.68 13.59 1.08
N GLY A 304 -18.19 14.49 0.25
CA GLY A 304 -19.32 15.36 0.61
C GLY A 304 -20.65 14.64 0.80
N GLU A 305 -20.74 13.35 0.47
CA GLU A 305 -21.89 12.50 0.78
C GLU A 305 -21.72 11.76 2.11
N TYR A 306 -20.56 11.77 2.77
CA TYR A 306 -20.34 11.11 4.06
C TYR A 306 -20.75 12.01 5.23
N THR A 307 -21.69 11.55 6.06
CA THR A 307 -22.15 12.28 7.25
C THR A 307 -22.37 11.33 8.43
N GLU A 308 -22.29 11.84 9.65
CA GLU A 308 -22.56 11.06 10.87
C GLU A 308 -23.97 10.44 10.85
N GLU A 309 -24.98 11.15 10.33
CA GLU A 309 -26.35 10.61 10.24
C GLU A 309 -26.46 9.45 9.26
N LYS A 310 -25.66 9.42 8.19
CA LYS A 310 -25.56 8.26 7.28
C LYS A 310 -24.82 7.11 7.91
N VAL A 311 -23.77 7.38 8.68
CA VAL A 311 -23.07 6.36 9.47
C VAL A 311 -24.04 5.69 10.42
N GLU A 312 -24.87 6.45 11.13
CA GLU A 312 -25.86 5.91 12.07
C GLU A 312 -26.98 5.11 11.39
N LEU A 313 -27.50 5.59 10.25
CA LEU A 313 -28.46 4.81 9.45
C LEU A 313 -27.82 3.52 8.92
N GLY A 314 -26.58 3.60 8.42
CA GLY A 314 -25.81 2.45 7.96
C GLY A 314 -25.55 1.44 9.07
N ARG A 315 -25.24 1.92 10.27
CA ARG A 315 -25.07 1.11 11.47
C ARG A 315 -26.37 0.41 11.82
N ALA A 316 -27.52 1.10 11.82
CA ALA A 316 -28.80 0.44 12.04
C ALA A 316 -29.04 -0.69 11.02
N LEU A 317 -28.83 -0.43 9.73
CA LEU A 317 -29.00 -1.42 8.66
C LEU A 317 -28.04 -2.61 8.80
N PHE A 318 -26.78 -2.38 9.14
CA PHE A 318 -25.75 -3.41 9.29
C PHE A 318 -26.12 -4.45 10.36
N PHE A 319 -26.79 -4.01 11.43
CA PHE A 319 -27.24 -4.88 12.53
C PHE A 319 -28.70 -5.33 12.38
N ASP A 320 -29.41 -4.95 11.32
CA ASP A 320 -30.83 -5.28 11.17
C ASP A 320 -31.05 -6.56 10.34
N PRO A 321 -31.63 -7.62 10.93
CA PRO A 321 -31.95 -8.84 10.19
C PRO A 321 -32.96 -8.67 9.06
N ILE A 322 -33.70 -7.56 9.03
CA ILE A 322 -34.71 -7.25 7.99
C ILE A 322 -34.14 -7.27 6.58
N LEU A 323 -32.82 -7.15 6.45
CA LEU A 323 -32.14 -7.22 5.17
C LEU A 323 -32.12 -8.64 4.59
N SER A 324 -32.21 -9.69 5.40
CA SER A 324 -32.23 -11.08 4.95
C SER A 324 -33.64 -11.60 4.64
N SER A 325 -33.72 -12.69 3.87
CA SER A 325 -35.00 -13.33 3.55
C SER A 325 -35.68 -14.00 4.76
N SER A 326 -34.91 -14.50 5.73
CA SER A 326 -35.43 -15.10 6.96
C SER A 326 -35.79 -14.09 8.05
N VAL A 327 -35.29 -12.85 7.95
CA VAL A 327 -35.38 -11.84 9.03
C VAL A 327 -34.64 -12.30 10.31
N GLU A 328 -33.67 -13.21 10.15
CA GLU A 328 -32.84 -13.72 11.25
C GLU A 328 -31.34 -13.39 11.05
N ARG A 329 -30.89 -13.12 9.81
CA ARG A 329 -29.47 -12.84 9.51
C ARG A 329 -29.25 -11.35 9.21
N SER A 330 -28.23 -10.75 9.83
CA SER A 330 -27.72 -9.41 9.51
C SER A 330 -26.24 -9.48 9.12
N CYS A 331 -25.63 -8.36 8.73
CA CYS A 331 -24.18 -8.32 8.48
C CYS A 331 -23.41 -8.64 9.77
N ALA A 332 -23.88 -8.13 10.90
CA ALA A 332 -23.28 -8.36 12.21
C ALA A 332 -23.39 -9.81 12.73
N SER A 333 -24.21 -10.66 12.10
CA SER A 333 -24.25 -12.09 12.43
C SER A 333 -22.91 -12.77 12.09
N CYS A 334 -22.24 -12.33 11.02
CA CYS A 334 -20.94 -12.83 10.60
C CYS A 334 -19.78 -11.85 10.91
N HIS A 335 -20.10 -10.60 11.23
CA HIS A 335 -19.11 -9.53 11.46
C HIS A 335 -19.36 -8.83 12.79
N ARG A 336 -18.94 -9.49 13.87
CA ARG A 336 -19.21 -9.08 15.24
C ARG A 336 -18.21 -8.05 15.75
N PRO A 337 -18.66 -6.92 16.32
CA PRO A 337 -17.75 -5.86 16.78
C PRO A 337 -16.73 -6.31 17.82
N ASP A 338 -17.10 -7.20 18.74
CA ASP A 338 -16.24 -7.73 19.80
C ASP A 338 -15.14 -8.69 19.28
N LYS A 339 -15.23 -9.07 18.00
CA LYS A 339 -14.27 -9.93 17.28
C LYS A 339 -13.63 -9.18 16.12
N ALA A 340 -13.46 -7.85 16.28
CA ALA A 340 -12.97 -6.97 15.22
C ALA A 340 -13.72 -7.17 13.90
N PHE A 341 -15.05 -7.32 13.95
CA PHE A 341 -15.90 -7.57 12.77
C PHE A 341 -15.57 -8.85 12.00
N THR A 342 -15.21 -9.92 12.72
CA THR A 342 -15.25 -11.32 12.26
C THR A 342 -16.33 -12.10 13.04
N ASP A 343 -16.49 -13.39 12.81
CA ASP A 343 -17.42 -14.24 13.57
C ASP A 343 -16.76 -15.17 14.59
N GLY A 344 -15.43 -15.34 14.51
CA GLY A 344 -14.68 -16.28 15.32
C GLY A 344 -14.86 -17.76 14.94
N LEU A 345 -15.23 -18.04 13.68
CA LEU A 345 -15.36 -19.40 13.16
C LEU A 345 -14.35 -19.69 12.05
N ALA A 346 -14.09 -20.98 11.85
CA ALA A 346 -13.31 -21.42 10.70
C ALA A 346 -13.99 -21.04 9.37
N LYS A 347 -15.32 -21.22 9.30
CA LYS A 347 -16.18 -20.77 8.20
C LYS A 347 -17.54 -20.36 8.78
N SER A 348 -18.13 -19.28 8.29
CA SER A 348 -19.40 -18.79 8.82
C SER A 348 -20.54 -19.78 8.61
N THR A 349 -21.43 -19.88 9.59
CA THR A 349 -22.65 -20.68 9.48
C THR A 349 -23.53 -20.17 8.34
N ALA A 350 -23.99 -21.07 7.46
CA ALA A 350 -24.88 -20.71 6.38
C ALA A 350 -26.28 -20.34 6.92
N MET A 351 -27.01 -19.52 6.16
CA MET A 351 -28.40 -19.18 6.44
C MET A 351 -29.25 -20.46 6.57
N GLY A 352 -30.10 -20.52 7.59
CA GLY A 352 -30.88 -21.72 7.93
C GLY A 352 -30.12 -22.73 8.79
N PHE A 353 -28.89 -22.43 9.20
CA PHE A 353 -28.08 -23.21 10.15
C PHE A 353 -27.72 -24.63 9.70
N ASP A 354 -27.73 -24.87 8.37
CA ASP A 354 -27.30 -26.13 7.76
C ASP A 354 -26.03 -25.92 6.92
N GLY A 355 -24.90 -26.41 7.44
CA GLY A 355 -23.59 -26.24 6.82
C GLY A 355 -23.00 -24.84 6.96
N THR A 356 -22.00 -24.54 6.13
CA THR A 356 -21.24 -23.28 6.17
C THR A 356 -21.19 -22.61 4.81
N VAL A 357 -20.84 -21.33 4.82
CA VAL A 357 -20.24 -20.68 3.64
C VAL A 357 -18.86 -21.28 3.37
N ASP A 358 -18.24 -20.87 2.26
CA ASP A 358 -17.07 -21.58 1.74
C ASP A 358 -15.74 -21.17 2.42
N ARG A 359 -15.70 -20.01 3.09
CA ARG A 359 -14.50 -19.41 3.69
C ARG A 359 -14.78 -18.79 5.07
N ASN A 360 -13.70 -18.53 5.82
CA ASN A 360 -13.69 -17.65 6.99
C ASN A 360 -14.21 -16.25 6.64
N ALA A 361 -14.81 -15.54 7.60
CA ALA A 361 -15.22 -14.14 7.44
C ALA A 361 -14.05 -13.20 7.82
N PRO A 362 -13.46 -12.45 6.87
CA PRO A 362 -12.38 -11.53 7.19
C PRO A 362 -12.88 -10.32 7.99
N THR A 363 -11.98 -9.66 8.73
CA THR A 363 -12.31 -8.44 9.46
C THR A 363 -12.82 -7.35 8.52
N LEU A 364 -13.80 -6.56 8.97
CA LEU A 364 -14.22 -5.34 8.29
C LEU A 364 -13.47 -4.08 8.77
N VAL A 365 -12.66 -4.19 9.83
CA VAL A 365 -11.85 -3.05 10.29
C VAL A 365 -10.83 -2.72 9.21
N ASN A 366 -10.82 -1.45 8.76
CA ASN A 366 -10.01 -0.97 7.64
C ASN A 366 -10.31 -1.61 6.26
N ALA A 367 -11.29 -2.50 6.13
CA ALA A 367 -11.54 -3.24 4.88
C ALA A 367 -11.95 -2.34 3.69
N VAL A 368 -12.44 -1.12 3.97
CA VAL A 368 -12.75 -0.10 2.96
C VAL A 368 -11.50 0.39 2.20
N LEU A 369 -10.31 0.23 2.79
CA LEU A 369 -9.04 0.65 2.19
C LEU A 369 -8.52 -0.44 1.23
N SER A 370 -9.34 -0.79 0.25
CA SER A 370 -9.07 -1.94 -0.62
C SER A 370 -9.61 -1.73 -2.03
N PRO A 371 -8.78 -1.89 -3.09
CA PRO A 371 -9.23 -1.78 -4.47
C PRO A 371 -10.07 -2.98 -4.93
N ARG A 372 -9.98 -4.13 -4.22
CA ARG A 372 -10.73 -5.35 -4.53
C ARG A 372 -11.14 -6.11 -3.25
N TYR A 373 -12.28 -6.79 -3.28
CA TYR A 373 -12.93 -7.40 -2.12
C TYR A 373 -13.03 -8.93 -2.25
N PHE A 374 -13.26 -9.60 -1.11
CA PHE A 374 -13.14 -11.04 -0.89
C PHE A 374 -11.71 -11.59 -0.97
N TYR A 375 -11.52 -12.79 -0.45
CA TYR A 375 -10.25 -13.54 -0.49
C TYR A 375 -9.77 -13.84 -1.92
N ASP A 376 -10.66 -13.92 -2.90
CA ASP A 376 -10.34 -14.19 -4.32
C ASP A 376 -10.36 -12.93 -5.20
N LEU A 377 -10.48 -11.75 -4.59
CA LEU A 377 -10.56 -10.44 -5.24
C LEU A 377 -11.72 -10.27 -6.25
N ARG A 378 -12.74 -11.13 -6.25
CA ARG A 378 -13.75 -11.14 -7.34
C ARG A 378 -14.59 -9.86 -7.47
N ALA A 379 -14.67 -9.03 -6.43
CA ALA A 379 -15.42 -7.77 -6.46
C ALA A 379 -14.48 -6.56 -6.54
N HIS A 380 -14.79 -5.59 -7.41
CA HIS A 380 -13.96 -4.41 -7.69
C HIS A 380 -14.29 -3.18 -6.84
N LYS A 381 -15.45 -3.17 -6.16
CA LYS A 381 -15.89 -2.09 -5.26
C LYS A 381 -16.66 -2.64 -4.07
N LEU A 382 -16.79 -1.84 -3.02
CA LEU A 382 -17.50 -2.24 -1.80
C LEU A 382 -18.97 -2.57 -2.09
N GLU A 383 -19.63 -1.79 -2.92
CA GLU A 383 -21.05 -1.99 -3.24
C GLU A 383 -21.29 -3.28 -4.04
N GLU A 384 -20.32 -3.70 -4.87
CA GLU A 384 -20.36 -5.01 -5.52
C GLU A 384 -20.23 -6.15 -4.50
N GLN A 385 -19.45 -5.97 -3.43
CA GLN A 385 -19.38 -6.93 -2.33
C GLN A 385 -20.76 -7.12 -1.66
N PHE A 386 -21.53 -6.03 -1.47
CA PHE A 386 -22.89 -6.12 -0.93
C PHE A 386 -23.83 -6.94 -1.83
N ASP A 387 -23.75 -6.74 -3.15
CA ASP A 387 -24.54 -7.51 -4.12
C ASP A 387 -24.29 -9.02 -3.97
N HIS A 388 -23.03 -9.43 -3.85
CA HIS A 388 -22.68 -10.84 -3.65
C HIS A 388 -23.34 -11.43 -2.40
N VAL A 389 -23.34 -10.73 -1.27
CA VAL A 389 -23.94 -11.22 -0.01
C VAL A 389 -25.46 -11.26 -0.08
N ILE A 390 -26.07 -10.18 -0.61
CA ILE A 390 -27.53 -10.04 -0.70
C ILE A 390 -28.16 -11.15 -1.54
N PHE A 391 -27.55 -11.47 -2.68
CA PHE A 391 -28.08 -12.48 -3.60
C PHE A 391 -27.68 -13.92 -3.26
N ASN A 392 -26.71 -14.15 -2.36
CA ASN A 392 -26.22 -15.49 -2.07
C ASN A 392 -27.24 -16.29 -1.25
N PRO A 393 -27.66 -17.49 -1.72
CA PRO A 393 -28.62 -18.33 -1.02
C PRO A 393 -28.13 -18.87 0.33
N LYS A 394 -26.80 -18.91 0.57
CA LYS A 394 -26.21 -19.29 1.86
C LYS A 394 -26.08 -18.11 2.84
N GLU A 395 -26.35 -16.88 2.40
CA GLU A 395 -26.15 -15.67 3.23
C GLU A 395 -27.47 -14.92 3.46
N PHE A 396 -27.84 -13.96 2.61
CA PHE A 396 -29.09 -13.19 2.80
C PHE A 396 -30.25 -13.74 1.98
N ASN A 397 -29.96 -14.40 0.84
CA ASN A 397 -30.92 -15.06 -0.04
C ASN A 397 -32.13 -14.18 -0.43
N THR A 398 -31.90 -12.93 -0.81
CA THR A 398 -32.96 -11.95 -1.04
C THR A 398 -32.62 -11.05 -2.23
N SER A 399 -33.49 -10.10 -2.53
CA SER A 399 -33.21 -9.04 -3.52
C SER A 399 -33.28 -7.65 -2.90
N TYR A 400 -32.68 -6.65 -3.56
CA TYR A 400 -32.87 -5.24 -3.19
C TYR A 400 -34.33 -4.80 -3.27
N ALA A 401 -35.13 -5.39 -4.18
CA ALA A 401 -36.54 -5.05 -4.27
C ALA A 401 -37.28 -5.44 -2.99
N ASP A 402 -37.00 -6.63 -2.46
CA ASP A 402 -37.59 -7.13 -1.20
C ASP A 402 -37.08 -6.32 -0.01
N ILE A 403 -35.78 -6.01 0.04
CA ILE A 403 -35.20 -5.15 1.10
C ILE A 403 -35.88 -3.78 1.10
N VAL A 404 -35.97 -3.13 -0.06
CA VAL A 404 -36.57 -1.80 -0.19
C VAL A 404 -38.05 -1.83 0.17
N GLN A 405 -38.77 -2.88 -0.24
CA GLN A 405 -40.17 -3.06 0.13
C GLN A 405 -40.32 -3.16 1.66
N ARG A 406 -39.59 -4.10 2.30
CA ARG A 406 -39.64 -4.28 3.76
C ARG A 406 -39.29 -2.98 4.48
N LEU A 407 -38.16 -2.36 4.18
CA LEU A 407 -37.76 -1.08 4.80
C LEU A 407 -38.82 0.02 4.60
N GLY A 408 -39.52 0.05 3.47
CA GLY A 408 -40.62 0.99 3.19
C GLY A 408 -41.87 0.80 4.06
N GLU A 409 -42.06 -0.38 4.64
CA GLU A 409 -43.19 -0.68 5.54
C GLU A 409 -42.99 -0.10 6.94
N SER A 410 -41.77 0.30 7.31
CA SER A 410 -41.47 1.02 8.56
C SER A 410 -41.57 2.55 8.38
N GLU A 411 -42.46 3.17 9.16
CA GLU A 411 -42.55 4.64 9.23
C GLU A 411 -41.25 5.27 9.75
N GLU A 412 -40.62 4.64 10.76
CA GLU A 412 -39.36 5.10 11.32
C GLU A 412 -38.22 5.08 10.28
N TYR A 413 -38.10 4.00 9.48
CA TYR A 413 -37.12 3.98 8.40
C TYR A 413 -37.42 5.05 7.34
N ARG A 414 -38.67 5.18 6.88
CA ARG A 414 -39.03 6.21 5.89
C ARG A 414 -38.63 7.61 6.35
N GLN A 415 -38.95 7.97 7.59
CA GLN A 415 -38.56 9.26 8.18
C GLN A 415 -37.05 9.41 8.33
N TRP A 416 -36.34 8.33 8.68
CA TRP A 416 -34.88 8.39 8.84
C TRP A 416 -34.18 8.57 7.48
N PHE A 417 -34.58 7.83 6.45
CA PHE A 417 -34.07 8.03 5.09
C PHE A 417 -34.36 9.44 4.57
N GLU A 418 -35.55 9.98 4.80
CA GLU A 418 -35.90 11.35 4.43
C GLU A 418 -35.02 12.39 5.16
N ARG A 419 -34.76 12.19 6.45
CA ARG A 419 -33.87 13.08 7.21
C ARG A 419 -32.44 13.08 6.68
N VAL A 420 -31.95 11.91 6.27
CA VAL A 420 -30.54 11.69 5.89
C VAL A 420 -30.26 12.06 4.44
N TYR A 421 -31.23 11.84 3.54
CA TYR A 421 -31.07 12.06 2.10
C TYR A 421 -31.87 13.26 1.57
N GLY A 422 -32.65 13.93 2.41
CA GLY A 422 -33.47 15.09 2.08
C GLY A 422 -34.95 14.75 1.89
N GLU A 423 -35.78 15.80 1.87
CA GLU A 423 -37.24 15.71 1.75
C GLU A 423 -37.66 14.87 0.52
N ASN A 424 -38.63 13.97 0.70
CA ASN A 424 -39.10 13.01 -0.30
C ASN A 424 -38.03 12.01 -0.81
N ALA A 425 -36.92 11.81 -0.08
CA ALA A 425 -35.95 10.78 -0.45
C ALA A 425 -36.60 9.40 -0.50
N ARG A 426 -36.25 8.62 -1.52
CA ARG A 426 -36.74 7.26 -1.70
C ARG A 426 -35.77 6.27 -1.09
N ILE A 427 -36.30 5.28 -0.37
CA ILE A 427 -35.56 4.05 -0.08
C ILE A 427 -35.37 3.30 -1.40
N ASN A 428 -34.12 3.06 -1.78
CA ASN A 428 -33.74 2.33 -2.99
C ASN A 428 -32.34 1.72 -2.81
N LYS A 429 -31.89 0.90 -3.77
CA LYS A 429 -30.56 0.27 -3.75
C LYS A 429 -29.44 1.25 -3.38
N ARG A 430 -29.34 2.38 -4.10
CA ARG A 430 -28.28 3.37 -3.88
C ARG A 430 -28.31 3.95 -2.46
N THR A 431 -29.47 4.31 -1.92
CA THR A 431 -29.54 4.90 -0.58
C THR A 431 -29.25 3.87 0.51
N VAL A 432 -29.64 2.60 0.33
CA VAL A 432 -29.26 1.50 1.24
C VAL A 432 -27.75 1.25 1.21
N GLU A 433 -27.17 1.07 0.02
CA GLU A 433 -25.72 0.82 -0.14
C GLU A 433 -24.89 1.98 0.38
N THR A 434 -25.28 3.22 0.09
CA THR A 434 -24.54 4.42 0.55
C THR A 434 -24.55 4.53 2.08
N ALA A 435 -25.66 4.18 2.73
CA ALA A 435 -25.73 4.16 4.19
C ALA A 435 -24.80 3.07 4.75
N LEU A 436 -24.90 1.83 4.25
CA LEU A 436 -24.04 0.72 4.65
C LEU A 436 -22.55 1.05 4.43
N ALA A 437 -22.17 1.51 3.25
CA ALA A 437 -20.79 1.89 2.95
C ALA A 437 -20.31 3.06 3.82
N SER A 438 -21.17 4.03 4.19
CA SER A 438 -20.80 5.07 5.18
C SER A 438 -20.46 4.44 6.53
N TYR A 439 -21.21 3.44 6.99
CA TYR A 439 -20.86 2.72 8.21
C TYR A 439 -19.52 1.97 8.08
N ILE A 440 -19.29 1.26 6.97
CA ILE A 440 -18.02 0.55 6.74
C ILE A 440 -16.82 1.52 6.66
N ILE A 441 -16.97 2.71 6.06
CA ILE A 441 -15.95 3.78 6.09
C ILE A 441 -15.61 4.18 7.53
N SER A 442 -16.61 4.23 8.42
CA SER A 442 -16.40 4.56 9.83
C SER A 442 -15.65 3.48 10.62
N LEU A 443 -15.52 2.26 10.08
CA LEU A 443 -14.83 1.13 10.73
C LEU A 443 -13.31 1.19 10.58
N ARG A 444 -12.74 2.35 10.21
CA ARG A 444 -11.29 2.52 10.15
C ARG A 444 -10.72 2.75 11.54
N SER A 445 -9.51 2.23 11.78
CA SER A 445 -8.81 2.36 13.05
C SER A 445 -7.30 2.31 12.84
N PHE A 446 -6.65 3.39 13.26
CA PHE A 446 -5.19 3.59 13.25
C PHE A 446 -4.75 4.21 14.59
N ASP A 447 -5.21 3.61 15.71
CA ASP A 447 -5.00 4.14 17.07
C ASP A 447 -4.40 3.10 18.04
N SER A 448 -3.83 2.02 17.50
CA SER A 448 -3.17 0.97 18.30
C SER A 448 -1.93 1.53 19.02
N PRO A 449 -1.40 0.83 20.04
CA PRO A 449 -0.12 1.19 20.65
C PRO A 449 1.01 1.37 19.63
N VAL A 450 1.06 0.51 18.61
CA VAL A 450 2.04 0.61 17.52
C VAL A 450 1.80 1.86 16.66
N ASP A 451 0.55 2.19 16.32
CA ASP A 451 0.26 3.40 15.52
C ASP A 451 0.72 4.67 16.23
N LYS A 452 0.42 4.78 17.53
CA LYS A 452 0.86 5.92 18.35
C LYS A 452 2.38 5.98 18.43
N TRP A 453 3.03 4.85 18.65
CA TRP A 453 4.48 4.78 18.72
C TRP A 453 5.16 5.15 17.39
N LEU A 454 4.67 4.62 16.27
CA LEU A 454 5.23 4.92 14.94
C LEU A 454 5.03 6.38 14.53
N ARG A 455 4.02 7.08 15.08
CA ARG A 455 3.84 8.54 14.94
C ARG A 455 4.65 9.37 15.94
N GLY A 456 5.39 8.75 16.86
CA GLY A 456 6.10 9.42 17.94
C GLY A 456 5.20 9.96 19.06
N GLU A 457 3.98 9.45 19.16
CA GLU A 457 2.93 9.87 20.11
C GLU A 457 2.79 8.92 21.32
N GLY A 458 3.62 7.87 21.38
CA GLY A 458 3.58 6.87 22.44
C GLY A 458 4.82 5.97 22.45
N GLU A 459 4.81 4.98 23.34
CA GLU A 459 5.87 4.00 23.47
C GLU A 459 5.28 2.59 23.43
N VAL A 460 6.09 1.64 23.01
CA VAL A 460 5.81 0.19 23.06
C VAL A 460 6.94 -0.51 23.81
N THR A 461 6.70 -1.76 24.23
CA THR A 461 7.73 -2.57 24.87
C THR A 461 8.86 -2.91 23.90
N GLU A 462 10.04 -3.26 24.42
CA GLU A 462 11.18 -3.68 23.60
C GLU A 462 10.88 -4.93 22.75
N GLU A 463 10.05 -5.84 23.26
CA GLU A 463 9.56 -7.02 22.52
C GLU A 463 8.79 -6.61 21.27
N VAL A 464 7.93 -5.59 21.35
CA VAL A 464 7.19 -5.08 20.18
C VAL A 464 8.12 -4.39 19.19
N LYS A 465 9.15 -3.67 19.65
CA LYS A 465 10.16 -3.07 18.76
C LYS A 465 10.96 -4.13 18.02
N ARG A 466 11.44 -5.16 18.71
CA ARG A 466 12.12 -6.30 18.09
C ARG A 466 11.19 -7.02 17.11
N GLY A 467 9.93 -7.23 17.49
CA GLY A 467 8.91 -7.79 16.61
C GLY A 467 8.69 -6.99 15.34
N TYR A 468 8.63 -5.66 15.42
CA TYR A 468 8.54 -4.78 14.24
C TYR A 468 9.77 -4.90 13.33
N ASN A 469 10.98 -4.89 13.91
CA ASN A 469 12.23 -5.04 13.16
C ASN A 469 12.32 -6.41 12.47
N LEU A 470 11.88 -7.48 13.13
CA LEU A 470 11.77 -8.81 12.53
C LEU A 470 10.74 -8.83 11.40
N PHE A 471 9.54 -8.31 11.65
CA PHE A 471 8.43 -8.28 10.69
C PHE A 471 8.81 -7.55 9.40
N MET A 472 9.47 -6.40 9.53
CA MET A 472 9.90 -5.56 8.42
C MET A 472 11.29 -5.94 7.86
N GLY A 473 11.92 -7.00 8.36
CA GLY A 473 13.28 -7.41 7.99
C GLY A 473 13.39 -8.93 7.84
N LYS A 474 14.16 -9.58 8.71
CA LYS A 474 14.46 -11.02 8.68
C LYS A 474 13.26 -11.94 8.43
N ALA A 475 12.11 -11.66 9.02
CA ALA A 475 10.93 -12.51 8.88
C ALA A 475 10.16 -12.27 7.57
N VAL A 476 10.61 -11.30 6.75
CA VAL A 476 10.10 -10.92 5.42
C VAL A 476 8.59 -10.66 5.36
N CYS A 477 7.91 -10.50 6.48
CA CYS A 477 6.46 -10.30 6.50
C CYS A 477 6.06 -8.99 5.83
N GLY A 478 6.89 -7.95 5.98
CA GLY A 478 6.70 -6.62 5.41
C GLY A 478 6.81 -6.53 3.88
N THR A 479 7.24 -7.59 3.19
CA THR A 479 7.29 -7.63 1.71
C THR A 479 5.93 -7.99 1.09
N CYS A 480 5.01 -8.56 1.87
CA CYS A 480 3.62 -8.80 1.46
C CYS A 480 2.62 -7.99 2.31
N HIS A 481 2.92 -7.73 3.59
CA HIS A 481 2.09 -6.97 4.52
C HIS A 481 2.62 -5.53 4.69
N PHE A 482 2.48 -4.72 3.65
CA PHE A 482 3.10 -3.40 3.58
C PHE A 482 2.59 -2.42 4.64
N ALA A 483 3.52 -1.70 5.27
CA ALA A 483 3.19 -0.53 6.07
C ALA A 483 2.53 0.56 5.18
N PRO A 484 1.60 1.38 5.72
CA PRO A 484 1.14 1.40 7.11
C PRO A 484 -0.07 0.50 7.37
N THR A 485 -0.68 -0.12 6.36
CA THR A 485 -1.90 -0.93 6.54
C THR A 485 -1.61 -2.34 7.05
N PHE A 486 -0.36 -2.78 6.92
CA PHE A 486 0.11 -4.14 7.17
C PHE A 486 -0.73 -5.19 6.43
N ALA A 487 -1.11 -4.87 5.19
CA ALA A 487 -1.88 -5.68 4.27
C ALA A 487 -1.20 -5.69 2.89
N GLY A 488 -1.70 -6.49 1.94
CA GLY A 488 -1.23 -6.50 0.55
C GLY A 488 -1.50 -5.23 -0.25
N LEU A 489 -1.78 -4.10 0.38
CA LEU A 489 -2.12 -2.86 -0.31
C LEU A 489 -0.83 -2.15 -0.77
N VAL A 490 -0.56 -2.19 -2.08
CA VAL A 490 0.76 -1.85 -2.64
C VAL A 490 1.04 -0.34 -2.54
N PRO A 491 2.09 0.08 -1.81
CA PRO A 491 2.51 1.48 -1.70
C PRO A 491 3.23 1.99 -2.97
N PRO A 492 3.46 3.31 -3.09
CA PRO A 492 2.92 4.37 -2.26
C PRO A 492 1.49 4.73 -2.67
N TYR A 493 1.01 4.33 -3.86
CA TYR A 493 -0.30 4.74 -4.38
C TYR A 493 -1.48 4.02 -3.74
N PHE A 494 -1.28 2.82 -3.20
CA PHE A 494 -2.33 2.00 -2.59
C PHE A 494 -3.47 1.66 -3.57
N ARG A 495 -3.16 1.45 -4.86
CA ARG A 495 -4.16 1.19 -5.92
C ARG A 495 -4.29 -0.29 -6.28
N ASP A 496 -3.33 -1.09 -5.87
CA ASP A 496 -3.24 -2.52 -6.17
C ASP A 496 -3.24 -3.34 -4.88
N MET A 497 -3.64 -4.61 -5.01
CA MET A 497 -3.75 -5.55 -3.90
C MET A 497 -3.02 -6.84 -4.26
N GLU A 498 -2.03 -7.19 -3.44
CA GLU A 498 -1.28 -8.43 -3.56
C GLU A 498 -2.11 -9.66 -3.20
N THR A 499 -1.72 -10.75 -3.83
CA THR A 499 -2.28 -12.07 -3.59
C THR A 499 -1.19 -13.11 -3.61
N GLU A 500 -1.20 -14.01 -2.64
CA GLU A 500 -0.14 -14.99 -2.44
C GLU A 500 -0.66 -16.42 -2.57
N VAL A 501 0.21 -17.29 -3.05
CA VAL A 501 0.00 -18.75 -3.02
C VAL A 501 0.91 -19.27 -1.91
N LEU A 502 0.33 -19.53 -0.75
CA LEU A 502 1.08 -19.95 0.43
C LEU A 502 1.06 -21.46 0.66
N GLY A 503 0.18 -22.18 -0.03
CA GLY A 503 -0.01 -23.62 0.19
C GLY A 503 -0.73 -23.95 1.51
N VAL A 504 -1.78 -23.20 1.85
CA VAL A 504 -2.54 -23.41 3.09
C VAL A 504 -3.16 -24.82 3.11
N PRO A 505 -2.94 -25.61 4.18
CA PRO A 505 -3.43 -26.98 4.26
C PRO A 505 -4.89 -27.08 4.70
N VAL A 506 -5.48 -28.26 4.55
CA VAL A 506 -6.80 -28.60 5.13
C VAL A 506 -6.78 -28.81 6.65
N ASP A 507 -5.61 -29.09 7.22
CA ASP A 507 -5.40 -29.32 8.66
C ASP A 507 -3.96 -28.95 9.07
N THR A 508 -3.72 -28.80 10.38
CA THR A 508 -2.41 -28.40 10.93
C THR A 508 -1.31 -29.46 10.74
N ALA A 509 -1.68 -30.73 10.51
CA ALA A 509 -0.73 -31.78 10.15
C ALA A 509 -0.28 -31.70 8.69
N ALA A 510 -0.89 -30.83 7.89
CA ALA A 510 -0.65 -30.65 6.45
C ALA A 510 -0.86 -31.95 5.66
N THR A 511 -1.96 -32.67 5.90
CA THR A 511 -2.24 -33.93 5.19
C THR A 511 -2.55 -33.73 3.71
N ALA A 512 -3.11 -32.57 3.33
CA ALA A 512 -3.40 -32.18 1.96
C ALA A 512 -3.47 -30.65 1.84
N LEU A 513 -3.28 -30.16 0.61
CA LEU A 513 -3.55 -28.77 0.23
C LEU A 513 -5.05 -28.49 0.27
N ASP A 514 -5.44 -27.30 0.73
CA ASP A 514 -6.84 -26.86 0.68
C ASP A 514 -7.35 -26.84 -0.77
N PRO A 515 -8.51 -27.45 -1.08
CA PRO A 515 -8.98 -27.59 -2.46
C PRO A 515 -9.56 -26.29 -3.05
N ASP A 516 -9.70 -25.23 -2.25
CA ASP A 516 -10.14 -23.93 -2.74
C ASP A 516 -9.05 -23.31 -3.62
N ARG A 517 -9.40 -23.13 -4.88
CA ARG A 517 -8.51 -22.60 -5.92
C ARG A 517 -8.39 -21.07 -5.89
N GLY A 518 -9.07 -20.40 -4.96
CA GLY A 518 -8.90 -18.98 -4.70
C GLY A 518 -9.22 -18.10 -5.91
N ARG A 519 -8.32 -17.14 -6.19
CA ARG A 519 -8.42 -16.15 -7.25
C ARG A 519 -8.65 -16.75 -8.64
N ALA A 520 -8.07 -17.91 -8.94
CA ALA A 520 -8.28 -18.59 -10.23
C ALA A 520 -9.75 -18.94 -10.52
N MET A 521 -10.59 -19.05 -9.50
CA MET A 521 -12.03 -19.31 -9.65
C MET A 521 -12.92 -18.08 -9.36
N GLY A 522 -12.32 -16.94 -9.01
CA GLY A 522 -13.05 -15.71 -8.70
C GLY A 522 -13.63 -15.02 -9.94
N LEU A 523 -12.81 -14.80 -10.96
CA LEU A 523 -13.22 -14.17 -12.23
C LEU A 523 -12.71 -14.97 -13.43
N LEU A 524 -13.55 -15.12 -14.46
CA LEU A 524 -13.18 -15.84 -15.69
C LEU A 524 -11.92 -15.28 -16.38
N LYS A 525 -11.73 -13.95 -16.36
CA LYS A 525 -10.55 -13.29 -16.91
C LYS A 525 -9.26 -13.53 -16.09
N GLU A 526 -9.39 -14.11 -14.90
CA GLU A 526 -8.28 -14.43 -13.99
C GLU A 526 -8.07 -15.94 -13.81
N SER A 527 -8.79 -16.76 -14.58
CA SER A 527 -8.67 -18.22 -14.57
C SER A 527 -7.34 -18.66 -15.20
N SER A 528 -6.26 -18.55 -14.44
CA SER A 528 -4.89 -18.92 -14.81
C SER A 528 -4.26 -19.79 -13.73
N THR A 529 -3.35 -20.67 -14.13
CA THR A 529 -2.60 -21.55 -13.21
C THR A 529 -1.69 -20.77 -12.26
N ILE A 530 -1.22 -19.57 -12.65
CA ILE A 530 -0.39 -18.73 -11.78
C ILE A 530 -1.15 -18.26 -10.53
N TYR A 531 -2.48 -18.17 -10.60
CA TYR A 531 -3.35 -17.76 -9.49
C TYR A 531 -4.08 -18.93 -8.83
N ASP A 532 -3.72 -20.18 -9.16
CA ASP A 532 -4.32 -21.34 -8.52
C ASP A 532 -3.92 -21.36 -7.03
N HIS A 533 -4.90 -21.50 -6.15
CA HIS A 533 -4.73 -21.38 -4.69
C HIS A 533 -4.17 -20.02 -4.22
N SER A 534 -4.31 -18.96 -5.04
CA SER A 534 -3.91 -17.61 -4.68
C SER A 534 -5.01 -16.89 -3.91
N PHE A 535 -4.66 -16.23 -2.81
CA PHE A 535 -5.58 -15.49 -1.96
C PHE A 535 -5.06 -14.10 -1.62
N LYS A 536 -5.98 -13.16 -1.43
CA LYS A 536 -5.71 -11.80 -0.96
C LYS A 536 -4.88 -11.80 0.32
N THR A 537 -3.81 -11.02 0.33
CA THR A 537 -3.01 -10.75 1.53
C THR A 537 -3.76 -9.79 2.45
N LEU A 538 -4.38 -10.33 3.50
CA LEU A 538 -5.17 -9.55 4.46
C LEU A 538 -4.29 -8.74 5.43
N THR A 539 -4.91 -7.77 6.12
CA THR A 539 -4.22 -7.01 7.17
C THR A 539 -3.90 -7.89 8.38
N VAL A 540 -2.75 -7.67 9.02
CA VAL A 540 -2.43 -8.24 10.35
C VAL A 540 -2.92 -7.35 11.50
N ARG A 541 -3.51 -6.19 11.22
CA ARG A 541 -4.15 -5.36 12.26
C ARG A 541 -5.31 -6.09 12.90
N ASN A 542 -5.44 -5.97 14.22
CA ASN A 542 -6.44 -6.67 15.03
C ASN A 542 -6.35 -8.21 14.98
N ALA A 543 -5.27 -8.81 14.49
CA ALA A 543 -5.17 -10.27 14.35
C ALA A 543 -5.28 -11.01 15.71
N GLU A 544 -5.03 -10.34 16.84
CA GLU A 544 -5.30 -10.86 18.18
C GLU A 544 -6.78 -11.24 18.40
N LEU A 545 -7.70 -10.57 17.72
CA LEU A 545 -9.15 -10.70 17.93
C LEU A 545 -9.87 -11.51 16.85
N THR A 546 -9.16 -11.99 15.83
CA THR A 546 -9.75 -12.56 14.60
C THR A 546 -9.40 -14.02 14.36
N ALA A 547 -8.99 -14.77 15.38
CA ALA A 547 -8.86 -16.22 15.27
C ALA A 547 -10.24 -16.87 14.95
N PRO A 548 -10.28 -17.99 14.21
CA PRO A 548 -9.15 -18.68 13.58
C PRO A 548 -8.71 -18.03 12.25
N TYR A 549 -7.54 -18.43 11.75
CA TYR A 549 -6.80 -17.74 10.68
C TYR A 549 -6.78 -18.50 9.34
N MET A 550 -6.42 -17.77 8.29
CA MET A 550 -6.45 -18.17 6.87
C MET A 550 -7.87 -18.22 6.28
N HIS A 551 -7.98 -18.36 4.96
CA HIS A 551 -9.26 -18.37 4.24
C HIS A 551 -10.17 -19.53 4.65
N ASN A 552 -9.61 -20.60 5.20
CA ASN A 552 -10.33 -21.78 5.67
C ASN A 552 -10.40 -21.93 7.20
N GLY A 553 -9.74 -21.03 7.94
CA GLY A 553 -9.75 -21.04 9.40
C GLY A 553 -8.98 -22.21 10.04
N VAL A 554 -7.93 -22.72 9.39
CA VAL A 554 -7.22 -23.93 9.83
C VAL A 554 -6.34 -23.73 11.07
N PHE A 555 -5.88 -22.50 11.34
CA PHE A 555 -5.02 -22.19 12.48
C PHE A 555 -5.78 -21.46 13.58
N GLU A 556 -5.62 -21.88 14.83
CA GLU A 556 -6.35 -21.36 15.99
C GLU A 556 -5.56 -20.26 16.73
N SER A 557 -4.27 -20.09 16.42
CA SER A 557 -3.39 -19.14 17.11
C SER A 557 -2.41 -18.45 16.16
N LEU A 558 -1.96 -17.25 16.52
CA LEU A 558 -0.89 -16.55 15.78
C LEU A 558 0.42 -17.33 15.81
N GLU A 559 0.67 -18.08 16.87
CA GLU A 559 1.82 -18.96 17.01
C GLU A 559 1.84 -20.06 15.94
N GLU A 560 0.68 -20.67 15.64
CA GLU A 560 0.55 -21.65 14.55
C GLU A 560 0.74 -21.00 13.17
N VAL A 561 0.24 -19.78 12.98
CA VAL A 561 0.46 -19.01 11.75
C VAL A 561 1.95 -18.74 11.56
N VAL A 562 2.65 -18.24 12.60
CA VAL A 562 4.08 -17.96 12.53
C VAL A 562 4.90 -19.24 12.30
N ASP A 563 4.54 -20.37 12.93
CA ASP A 563 5.19 -21.67 12.67
C ASP A 563 5.01 -22.12 11.21
N PHE A 564 3.82 -21.92 10.62
CA PHE A 564 3.57 -22.23 9.22
C PHE A 564 4.49 -21.44 8.27
N TYR A 565 4.63 -20.14 8.47
CA TYR A 565 5.56 -19.31 7.68
C TYR A 565 7.02 -19.66 7.95
N ASN A 566 7.41 -19.86 9.23
CA ASN A 566 8.78 -20.19 9.60
C ASN A 566 9.27 -21.48 8.94
N ARG A 567 8.35 -22.41 8.65
CA ARG A 567 8.62 -23.68 7.96
C ARG A 567 8.54 -23.61 6.44
N GLY A 568 8.41 -22.43 5.82
CA GLY A 568 8.40 -22.28 4.35
C GLY A 568 7.03 -22.55 3.70
N GLY A 569 5.93 -22.37 4.43
CA GLY A 569 4.57 -22.51 3.91
C GLY A 569 4.20 -23.95 3.55
N GLY A 570 3.30 -24.13 2.60
CA GLY A 570 2.80 -25.46 2.20
C GLY A 570 3.91 -26.37 1.67
N THR A 571 4.78 -25.85 0.80
CA THR A 571 5.91 -26.61 0.23
C THR A 571 6.89 -27.05 1.32
N GLY A 572 7.26 -26.15 2.24
CA GLY A 572 8.15 -26.51 3.34
C GLY A 572 7.51 -27.46 4.37
N ARG A 573 6.18 -27.58 4.37
CA ARG A 573 5.42 -28.63 5.07
C ARG A 573 5.27 -29.94 4.29
N GLY A 574 5.80 -30.02 3.07
CA GLY A 574 5.80 -31.21 2.22
C GLY A 574 4.61 -31.34 1.26
N LEU A 575 3.84 -30.26 1.05
CA LEU A 575 2.77 -30.22 0.06
C LEU A 575 3.33 -29.92 -1.34
N ASP A 576 2.63 -30.38 -2.38
CA ASP A 576 2.95 -30.04 -3.77
C ASP A 576 2.27 -28.72 -4.14
N VAL A 577 3.04 -27.63 -4.15
CA VAL A 577 2.57 -26.26 -4.43
C VAL A 577 3.49 -25.62 -5.47
N PRO A 578 3.37 -26.00 -6.76
CA PRO A 578 4.35 -25.66 -7.79
C PRO A 578 4.45 -24.16 -8.10
N ASN A 579 3.43 -23.38 -7.74
CA ASN A 579 3.34 -21.93 -7.92
C ASN A 579 3.37 -21.16 -6.58
N GLN A 580 3.94 -21.74 -5.52
CA GLN A 580 4.07 -21.03 -4.23
C GLN A 580 4.87 -19.74 -4.43
N THR A 581 4.39 -18.66 -3.83
CA THR A 581 5.01 -17.33 -3.90
C THR A 581 5.89 -17.02 -2.68
N LEU A 582 5.66 -17.71 -1.55
CA LEU A 582 6.55 -17.67 -0.39
C LEU A 582 7.87 -18.40 -0.69
N PRO A 583 9.03 -17.87 -0.26
CA PRO A 583 10.29 -18.60 -0.29
C PRO A 583 10.16 -19.99 0.33
N PHE A 584 10.76 -21.00 -0.31
CA PHE A 584 10.67 -22.39 0.13
C PHE A 584 11.50 -22.69 1.37
N ASP A 585 12.54 -21.89 1.62
CA ASP A 585 13.45 -22.07 2.74
C ASP A 585 12.83 -21.64 4.06
N GLU A 586 13.16 -22.36 5.13
CA GLU A 586 12.78 -21.98 6.48
C GLU A 586 13.37 -20.60 6.84
N LEU A 587 12.57 -19.75 7.48
CA LEU A 587 13.03 -18.44 7.98
C LEU A 587 14.02 -18.56 9.15
N LYS A 588 14.12 -19.76 9.76
CA LYS A 588 15.01 -20.09 10.89
C LYS A 588 14.83 -19.12 12.07
N LEU A 589 13.59 -18.71 12.32
CA LEU A 589 13.24 -17.91 13.48
C LEU A 589 13.39 -18.76 14.74
N SER A 590 14.05 -18.19 15.74
CA SER A 590 14.10 -18.74 17.09
C SER A 590 12.75 -18.60 17.79
N VAL A 591 12.57 -19.34 18.90
CA VAL A 591 11.35 -19.25 19.73
C VAL A 591 11.10 -17.83 20.24
N GLU A 592 12.17 -17.10 20.57
CA GLU A 592 12.09 -15.71 21.04
C GLU A 592 11.68 -14.77 19.90
N GLU A 593 12.27 -14.93 18.71
CA GLU A 593 11.89 -14.13 17.53
C GLU A 593 10.44 -14.35 17.11
N SER A 594 9.96 -15.61 17.14
CA SER A 594 8.55 -15.91 16.88
C SER A 594 7.63 -15.28 17.93
N ALA A 595 8.03 -15.26 19.21
CA ALA A 595 7.26 -14.63 20.26
C ALA A 595 7.20 -13.09 20.11
N ASP A 596 8.32 -12.46 19.74
CA ASP A 596 8.40 -11.03 19.48
C ASP A 596 7.52 -10.62 18.28
N LEU A 597 7.50 -11.41 17.20
CA LEU A 597 6.58 -11.20 16.06
C LEU A 597 5.11 -11.24 16.50
N VAL A 598 4.74 -12.23 17.31
CA VAL A 598 3.37 -12.34 17.84
C VAL A 598 3.05 -11.15 18.75
N ALA A 599 4.01 -10.70 19.58
CA ALA A 599 3.83 -9.52 20.42
C ALA A 599 3.57 -8.26 19.58
N PHE A 600 4.32 -8.07 18.49
CA PHE A 600 4.08 -6.99 17.53
C PHE A 600 2.69 -7.06 16.90
N MET A 601 2.28 -8.23 16.38
CA MET A 601 0.95 -8.40 15.77
C MET A 601 -0.19 -8.14 16.75
N ARG A 602 -0.06 -8.55 18.02
CA ARG A 602 -1.02 -8.22 19.08
C ARG A 602 -1.07 -6.72 19.39
N ALA A 603 0.08 -6.05 19.36
CA ALA A 603 0.17 -4.61 19.61
C ALA A 603 -0.44 -3.74 18.48
N LEU A 604 -0.84 -4.33 17.34
CA LEU A 604 -1.60 -3.68 16.27
C LEU A 604 -3.13 -3.68 16.51
N THR A 605 -3.59 -4.13 17.68
CA THR A 605 -5.03 -4.16 18.01
C THR A 605 -5.56 -2.76 18.35
N SER A 606 -6.53 -2.31 17.56
CA SER A 606 -7.38 -1.15 17.85
C SER A 606 -8.72 -1.28 17.13
N LEU A 607 -9.82 -1.14 17.88
CA LEU A 607 -11.17 -1.15 17.33
C LEU A 607 -11.65 0.26 17.00
N PRO A 608 -12.47 0.44 15.94
CA PRO A 608 -13.06 1.73 15.62
C PRO A 608 -14.07 2.16 16.70
N LYS A 609 -14.27 3.47 16.87
CA LYS A 609 -15.21 4.01 17.88
C LYS A 609 -16.65 3.56 17.64
N THR A 610 -17.02 3.30 16.38
CA THR A 610 -18.34 2.83 15.94
C THR A 610 -18.50 1.31 16.03
N ALA A 611 -17.57 0.59 16.70
CA ALA A 611 -17.61 -0.85 16.96
C ALA A 611 -18.63 -1.26 18.03
N HIS A 612 -19.90 -0.89 17.87
CA HIS A 612 -20.96 -1.28 18.78
C HIS A 612 -22.34 -1.28 18.08
N ALA A 613 -23.20 -2.19 18.53
CA ALA A 613 -24.57 -2.32 18.04
C ALA A 613 -25.41 -1.07 18.36
N PRO A 614 -26.45 -0.77 17.56
CA PRO A 614 -27.44 0.25 17.92
C PRO A 614 -28.23 -0.19 19.15
N GLU A 615 -28.70 0.77 19.95
CA GLU A 615 -29.50 0.47 21.15
C GLU A 615 -30.88 -0.11 20.81
N LYS A 616 -31.41 0.28 19.65
CA LYS A 616 -32.70 -0.18 19.13
C LYS A 616 -32.69 -0.17 17.60
N LEU A 617 -33.54 -0.99 17.01
CA LEU A 617 -33.84 -0.96 15.58
C LEU A 617 -35.20 -0.27 15.33
N PRO A 618 -35.42 0.30 14.14
CA PRO A 618 -36.72 0.87 13.77
C PRO A 618 -37.86 -0.15 13.83
N SER A 619 -39.05 0.32 14.22
CA SER A 619 -40.24 -0.53 14.37
C SER A 619 -41.05 -0.67 13.08
N PHE A 620 -41.86 -1.73 13.01
CA PHE A 620 -42.79 -2.07 11.94
C PHE A 620 -44.20 -2.24 12.51
N ASP A 621 -45.06 -1.24 12.32
CA ASP A 621 -46.44 -1.28 12.82
C ASP A 621 -47.28 -2.37 12.16
N GLY A 622 -47.04 -2.63 10.87
CA GLY A 622 -47.75 -3.64 10.08
C GLY A 622 -47.27 -5.09 10.30
N HIS A 623 -46.09 -5.25 10.93
CA HIS A 623 -45.42 -6.53 11.15
C HIS A 623 -44.90 -6.61 12.60
N PRO A 624 -45.77 -6.76 13.61
CA PRO A 624 -45.37 -6.82 15.01
C PRO A 624 -44.33 -7.91 15.30
N GLU A 625 -44.39 -9.03 14.58
CA GLU A 625 -43.44 -10.14 14.68
C GLU A 625 -42.00 -9.76 14.36
N TRP A 626 -41.78 -8.77 13.49
CA TRP A 626 -40.43 -8.29 13.18
C TRP A 626 -39.86 -7.40 14.28
N ASN A 627 -40.68 -6.84 15.16
CA ASN A 627 -40.19 -5.97 16.24
C ASN A 627 -39.43 -6.72 17.33
N ASP A 628 -39.58 -8.05 17.39
CA ASP A 628 -38.87 -8.92 18.32
C ASP A 628 -37.54 -9.48 17.75
N ARG A 629 -37.16 -9.10 16.52
CA ARG A 629 -35.92 -9.56 15.86
C ARG A 629 -34.67 -9.15 16.65
N ALA A 630 -33.68 -10.05 16.70
CA ALA A 630 -32.43 -9.82 17.42
C ALA A 630 -31.56 -8.76 16.75
N ILE A 631 -31.09 -7.76 17.49
CA ILE A 631 -30.09 -6.79 17.00
C ILE A 631 -28.78 -7.53 16.75
N GLY A 632 -28.31 -7.50 15.51
CA GLY A 632 -27.17 -8.30 15.05
C GLY A 632 -27.54 -9.68 14.51
N GLY A 633 -28.84 -10.04 14.54
CA GLY A 633 -29.35 -11.31 14.07
C GLY A 633 -29.02 -12.48 14.98
N GLU A 634 -29.48 -13.65 14.57
CA GLU A 634 -29.19 -14.94 15.18
C GLU A 634 -27.92 -15.52 14.57
N TYR A 635 -27.23 -16.38 15.31
CA TYR A 635 -25.91 -16.91 14.96
C TYR A 635 -25.90 -18.42 14.76
#